data_AF-A0AA39ZAX7-F1
#
_entry.id   AF-A0AA39ZAX7-F1
#
_cell.length_a   1.000
_cell.length_b   1.000
_cell.length_c   1.000
_cell.angle_alpha   90.00
_cell.angle_beta   90.00
_cell.angle_gamma   90.00
#
_symmetry.space_group_name_H-M   'P 1'
#
loop_
_entity.id
_entity.type
_entity.pdbx_description
1 polymer ?
#
loop_
_entity_poly.entity_id
_entity_poly.type
_entity_poly.pdbx_seq_one_letter_code
_entity_poly.pdbx_strand_id
1 'polypeptide(L)'
;MRKSSEFKNYPFMTGEEFAEACHHLDRRYCQATLGPVRRKWKLRACTALNTAFGLGPEYSTYVQIVRPLNGELDDGDLSNIFDSLSFQGSNPARTDDIVDSKMVEAEDADEAVLHKKPLSTASAGQVMYEIHLHPTYQAPCLWFSLHNLPCDEQAFNIDTVFRRLVPDQYKDGLRSAGGIGGISADHHPVTGLPSFFIHPCLLGEAMSAFDCSKEDYLMVWLGLVGGCVGLWVPSEMAIESQ
;
A
#
# COMPACT_ATOMS: atom_id res chain seq x y z
N MET A 1 -29.53 -1.28 12.28
CA MET A 1 -29.52 -0.17 11.31
C MET A 1 -28.40 -0.45 10.33
N ARG A 2 -28.53 -0.08 9.04
CA ARG A 2 -27.43 -0.26 8.06
C ARG A 2 -26.24 0.60 8.46
N LYS A 3 -25.03 0.06 8.50
CA LYS A 3 -23.84 0.83 8.91
C LYS A 3 -23.56 1.99 7.93
N SER A 4 -23.84 1.78 6.65
CA SER A 4 -23.76 2.77 5.56
C SER A 4 -24.66 4.00 5.77
N SER A 5 -25.63 3.95 6.68
CA SER A 5 -26.47 5.13 7.01
C SER A 5 -25.73 6.23 7.76
N GLU A 6 -24.50 5.96 8.22
CA GLU A 6 -23.60 6.97 8.77
C GLU A 6 -23.14 8.00 7.74
N PHE A 7 -23.25 7.68 6.44
CA PHE A 7 -22.84 8.53 5.33
C PHE A 7 -24.03 9.29 4.74
N LYS A 8 -23.78 10.52 4.30
CA LYS A 8 -24.77 11.34 3.57
C LYS A 8 -25.12 10.74 2.22
N ASN A 9 -24.14 10.20 1.49
CA ASN A 9 -24.30 9.70 0.11
C ASN A 9 -23.46 8.44 -0.17
N TYR A 10 -23.65 7.36 0.60
CA TYR A 10 -22.91 6.10 0.37
C TYR A 10 -23.06 5.58 -1.07
N PRO A 11 -21.98 5.10 -1.73
CA PRO A 11 -20.61 4.88 -1.23
C PRO A 11 -19.67 6.11 -1.29
N PHE A 12 -20.20 7.27 -1.71
CA PHE A 12 -19.47 8.53 -1.78
C PHE A 12 -19.35 9.21 -0.40
N MET A 13 -18.33 10.05 -0.27
CA MET A 13 -17.96 10.71 0.98
C MET A 13 -17.72 12.20 0.75
N THR A 14 -18.21 13.01 1.68
CA THR A 14 -17.81 14.40 1.84
C THR A 14 -16.40 14.51 2.42
N GLY A 15 -15.79 15.69 2.34
CA GLY A 15 -14.47 15.95 2.94
C GLY A 15 -14.43 15.68 4.45
N GLU A 16 -15.50 16.01 5.17
CA GLU A 16 -15.62 15.76 6.62
C GLU A 16 -15.70 14.26 6.92
N GLU A 17 -16.54 13.51 6.19
CA GLU A 17 -16.67 12.06 6.35
C GLU A 17 -15.36 11.35 6.00
N PHE A 18 -14.65 11.82 4.98
CA PHE A 18 -13.35 11.30 4.62
C PHE A 18 -12.30 11.57 5.70
N ALA A 19 -12.27 12.77 6.28
CA ALA A 19 -11.38 13.09 7.40
C ALA A 19 -11.68 12.21 8.62
N GLU A 20 -12.96 12.00 8.94
CA GLU A 20 -13.39 11.09 10.02
C GLU A 20 -12.90 9.65 9.77
N ALA A 21 -13.11 9.11 8.56
CA ALA A 21 -12.62 7.78 8.20
C ALA A 21 -11.09 7.66 8.26
N CYS A 22 -10.36 8.70 7.83
CA CYS A 22 -8.89 8.75 7.96
C CYS A 22 -8.45 8.62 9.42
N HIS A 23 -9.11 9.33 10.33
CA HIS A 23 -8.81 9.27 11.76
C HIS A 23 -9.20 7.94 12.40
N HIS A 24 -10.29 7.30 11.95
CA HIS A 24 -10.61 5.94 12.39
C HIS A 24 -9.54 4.94 11.98
N LEU A 25 -9.04 5.00 10.74
CA LEU A 25 -7.96 4.13 10.28
C LEU A 25 -6.66 4.36 11.05
N ASP A 26 -6.28 5.62 11.29
CA ASP A 26 -5.10 5.98 12.08
C ASP A 26 -5.20 5.50 13.54
N ARG A 27 -6.38 5.67 14.15
CA ARG A 27 -6.67 5.16 15.50
C ARG A 27 -6.55 3.64 15.55
N ARG A 28 -7.14 2.93 14.58
CA ARG A 28 -7.08 1.46 14.47
C ARG A 28 -5.63 0.99 14.35
N TYR A 29 -4.83 1.64 13.50
CA TYR A 29 -3.39 1.38 13.40
C TYR A 29 -2.65 1.62 14.72
N CYS A 30 -2.96 2.72 15.41
CA CYS A 30 -2.32 3.04 16.69
C CYS A 30 -2.62 2.00 17.76
N GLN A 31 -3.86 1.53 17.85
CA GLN A 31 -4.33 0.55 18.83
C GLN A 31 -3.91 -0.90 18.52
N ALA A 32 -3.64 -1.23 17.25
CA ALA A 32 -3.28 -2.58 16.83
C ALA A 32 -1.90 -3.03 17.35
N THR A 33 -1.82 -4.27 17.84
CA THR A 33 -0.56 -4.86 18.34
C THR A 33 0.24 -5.47 17.18
N LEU A 34 0.89 -4.61 16.40
CA LEU A 34 1.61 -5.00 15.16
C LEU A 34 3.00 -5.61 15.36
N GLY A 35 3.50 -5.65 16.60
CA GLY A 35 4.84 -6.17 16.92
C GLY A 35 5.95 -5.67 15.96
N PRO A 36 6.73 -6.58 15.33
CA PRO A 36 7.82 -6.19 14.41
C PRO A 36 7.33 -5.56 13.10
N VAL A 37 6.08 -5.82 12.68
CA VAL A 37 5.48 -5.29 11.44
C VAL A 37 5.40 -3.76 11.48
N ARG A 38 5.17 -3.17 12.66
CA ARG A 38 5.11 -1.70 12.86
C ARG A 38 6.36 -0.95 12.36
N ARG A 39 7.52 -1.61 12.33
CA ARG A 39 8.76 -1.01 11.81
C ARG A 39 8.81 -0.99 10.28
N LYS A 40 8.15 -1.97 9.64
CA LYS A 40 8.12 -2.17 8.19
C LYS A 40 6.86 -1.59 7.53
N TRP A 41 5.78 -1.37 8.27
CA TRP A 41 4.54 -0.82 7.74
C TRP A 41 4.09 0.33 8.65
N LYS A 42 4.25 1.56 8.15
CA LYS A 42 3.96 2.77 8.91
C LYS A 42 2.80 3.50 8.29
N LEU A 43 1.73 3.70 9.06
CA LEU A 43 0.59 4.52 8.68
C LEU A 43 0.53 5.78 9.53
N ARG A 44 0.10 6.88 8.93
CA ARG A 44 -0.24 8.12 9.63
C ARG A 44 -1.33 8.90 8.90
N ALA A 45 -2.27 9.46 9.64
CA ALA A 45 -3.12 10.54 9.13
C ALA A 45 -2.32 11.86 9.06
N CYS A 46 -2.47 12.58 7.96
CA CYS A 46 -1.79 13.84 7.68
C CYS A 46 -2.80 14.89 7.23
N THR A 47 -2.43 16.15 7.39
CA THR A 47 -3.21 17.30 6.92
C THR A 47 -2.30 18.19 6.08
N ALA A 48 -2.77 18.62 4.91
CA ALA A 48 -2.04 19.53 4.03
C ALA A 48 -2.93 20.65 3.53
N LEU A 49 -2.31 21.74 3.07
CA LEU A 49 -3.04 22.81 2.40
C LEU A 49 -3.65 22.27 1.11
N ASN A 50 -4.92 22.56 0.89
CA ASN A 50 -5.60 22.22 -0.34
C ASN A 50 -5.11 23.16 -1.46
N THR A 51 -4.36 22.61 -2.42
CA THR A 51 -3.83 23.38 -3.55
C THR A 51 -4.85 23.55 -4.68
N ALA A 52 -5.99 22.84 -4.63
CA ALA A 52 -7.07 23.05 -5.57
C ALA A 52 -7.75 24.39 -5.24
N PHE A 53 -7.43 25.43 -6.01
CA PHE A 53 -8.04 26.75 -5.94
C PHE A 53 -9.57 26.66 -6.16
N GLY A 54 -10.33 26.43 -5.10
CA GLY A 54 -11.79 26.27 -5.12
C GLY A 54 -12.42 26.46 -3.73
N LEU A 55 -13.75 26.61 -3.69
CA LEU A 55 -14.61 26.90 -2.52
C LEU A 55 -14.66 25.77 -1.46
N GLY A 56 -13.63 24.93 -1.38
CA GLY A 56 -13.52 23.84 -0.42
C GLY A 56 -12.79 24.25 0.87
N PRO A 57 -12.65 23.33 1.84
CA PRO A 57 -11.85 23.55 3.03
C PRO A 57 -10.39 23.88 2.65
N GLU A 58 -9.79 24.80 3.41
CA GLU A 58 -8.39 25.26 3.23
C GLU A 58 -7.37 24.13 3.38
N TYR A 59 -7.74 23.09 4.13
CA TYR A 59 -6.91 21.92 4.39
C TYR A 59 -7.63 20.63 3.97
N SER A 60 -6.87 19.69 3.44
CA SER A 60 -7.31 18.32 3.18
C SER A 60 -6.60 17.34 4.12
N THR A 61 -7.37 16.43 4.71
CA THR A 61 -6.84 15.27 5.43
C THR A 61 -6.57 14.15 4.43
N TYR A 62 -5.47 13.43 4.61
CA TYR A 62 -5.11 12.25 3.82
C TYR A 62 -4.38 11.23 4.70
N VAL A 63 -4.31 9.99 4.26
CA VAL A 63 -3.54 8.95 4.96
C VAL A 63 -2.29 8.65 4.17
N GLN A 64 -1.15 8.55 4.85
CA GLN A 64 0.10 8.12 4.24
C GLN A 64 0.53 6.77 4.84
N ILE A 65 0.92 5.84 3.96
CA ILE A 65 1.43 4.52 4.30
C ILE A 65 2.82 4.34 3.67
N VAL A 66 3.82 3.97 4.45
CA VAL A 66 5.18 3.72 3.97
C VAL A 66 5.61 2.31 4.32
N ARG A 67 6.14 1.59 3.33
CA ARG A 67 6.75 0.26 3.54
C ARG A 67 8.00 0.04 2.68
N PRO A 68 8.95 -0.79 3.11
CA PRO A 68 10.07 -1.20 2.27
C PRO A 68 9.59 -2.16 1.17
N LEU A 69 10.24 -2.11 0.01
CA LEU A 69 10.03 -3.00 -1.13
C LEU A 69 10.68 -4.37 -0.90
N ASN A 70 11.84 -4.42 -0.24
CA ASN A 70 12.64 -5.64 -0.03
C ASN A 70 12.37 -6.30 1.33
N GLY A 71 11.14 -6.28 1.81
CA GLY A 71 10.73 -7.07 2.95
C GLY A 71 9.65 -8.02 2.49
N GLU A 72 9.96 -9.33 2.47
CA GLU A 72 8.92 -10.35 2.61
C GLU A 72 8.10 -9.93 3.84
N LEU A 73 6.92 -9.37 3.57
CA LEU A 73 5.80 -9.60 4.46
C LEU A 73 5.55 -11.08 4.28
N ASP A 74 5.48 -11.81 5.38
CA ASP A 74 5.25 -13.24 5.40
C ASP A 74 3.89 -13.52 4.71
N ASP A 75 3.92 -13.65 3.39
CA ASP A 75 2.78 -13.87 2.50
C ASP A 75 2.19 -15.28 2.69
N GLY A 76 2.83 -16.09 3.56
CA GLY A 76 2.50 -17.49 3.80
C GLY A 76 1.12 -17.71 4.41
N ASP A 77 0.54 -16.74 5.12
CA ASP A 77 -0.74 -16.95 5.82
C ASP A 77 -1.95 -16.37 5.06
N LEU A 78 -1.80 -15.27 4.31
CA LEU A 78 -2.91 -14.63 3.58
C LEU A 78 -3.14 -15.20 2.17
N SER A 79 -2.08 -15.71 1.52
CA SER A 79 -2.20 -16.39 0.22
C SER A 79 -3.09 -17.62 0.34
N ASN A 80 -2.99 -18.37 1.45
CA ASN A 80 -3.80 -19.56 1.72
C ASN A 80 -5.29 -19.25 1.94
N ILE A 81 -5.62 -18.06 2.47
CA ILE A 81 -7.02 -17.66 2.73
C ILE A 81 -7.74 -17.31 1.42
N PHE A 82 -7.05 -16.71 0.45
CA PHE A 82 -7.61 -16.45 -0.87
C PHE A 82 -7.58 -17.66 -1.82
N ASP A 83 -6.64 -18.59 -1.63
CA ASP A 83 -6.65 -19.88 -2.34
C ASP A 83 -7.89 -20.70 -1.97
N SER A 84 -8.43 -20.54 -0.76
CA SER A 84 -9.70 -21.14 -0.32
C SER A 84 -10.95 -20.59 -1.03
N LEU A 85 -10.85 -19.47 -1.76
CA LEU A 85 -11.93 -18.89 -2.55
C LEU A 85 -11.83 -19.23 -4.05
N SER A 86 -10.77 -19.93 -4.47
CA SER A 86 -10.57 -20.38 -5.84
C SER A 86 -10.92 -21.87 -5.96
N PHE A 87 -11.79 -22.18 -6.91
CA PHE A 87 -12.33 -23.50 -7.17
C PHE A 87 -11.24 -24.55 -7.45
N GLN A 88 -11.24 -25.58 -6.59
CA GLN A 88 -10.62 -26.91 -6.65
C GLN A 88 -9.88 -27.34 -7.94
N GLY A 89 -8.59 -27.66 -7.79
CA GLY A 89 -7.77 -28.35 -8.80
C GLY A 89 -6.40 -28.82 -8.29
N SER A 90 -6.39 -29.89 -7.50
CA SER A 90 -5.32 -30.90 -7.25
C SER A 90 -3.82 -30.53 -7.39
N ASN A 91 -3.12 -30.59 -6.26
CA ASN A 91 -1.66 -30.75 -6.04
C ASN A 91 -1.22 -32.25 -6.21
N PRO A 92 0.02 -32.73 -5.91
CA PRO A 92 1.34 -32.11 -5.62
C PRO A 92 2.59 -32.87 -6.18
N ALA A 93 3.81 -32.32 -5.96
CA ALA A 93 5.05 -32.99 -5.44
C ALA A 93 6.29 -32.05 -5.61
N ARG A 94 6.96 -31.52 -4.57
CA ARG A 94 8.02 -32.06 -3.66
C ARG A 94 9.24 -32.64 -4.44
N THR A 95 10.52 -32.29 -4.19
CA THR A 95 11.33 -32.31 -2.93
C THR A 95 12.70 -31.62 -3.07
N ASP A 96 13.20 -31.07 -1.95
CA ASP A 96 14.57 -30.96 -1.36
C ASP A 96 15.86 -31.24 -2.17
N ASP A 97 16.91 -30.41 -1.98
CA ASP A 97 18.12 -30.81 -1.22
C ASP A 97 19.21 -29.70 -1.06
N ILE A 98 20.04 -29.87 -0.03
CA ILE A 98 20.96 -28.95 0.67
C ILE A 98 22.45 -29.30 0.34
N VAL A 99 23.39 -28.43 0.75
CA VAL A 99 24.87 -28.55 0.92
C VAL A 99 25.71 -28.27 -0.36
N ASP A 100 26.93 -27.72 -0.39
CA ASP A 100 28.08 -27.55 0.53
C ASP A 100 29.06 -26.55 -0.12
N SER A 101 29.81 -25.75 0.65
CA SER A 101 31.21 -25.38 0.33
C SER A 101 31.79 -24.42 1.37
N LYS A 102 32.73 -24.97 2.13
CA LYS A 102 33.53 -24.34 3.17
C LYS A 102 34.98 -24.20 2.66
N MET A 103 35.74 -23.27 3.27
CA MET A 103 37.21 -23.16 3.33
C MET A 103 37.94 -22.23 2.33
N VAL A 104 38.47 -21.11 2.86
CA VAL A 104 39.91 -20.76 2.79
C VAL A 104 40.25 -19.78 3.93
N GLU A 105 41.27 -20.16 4.70
CA GLU A 105 41.93 -19.45 5.82
C GLU A 105 42.88 -18.35 5.27
N ALA A 106 42.89 -17.11 5.77
CA ALA A 106 43.62 -16.55 6.92
C ALA A 106 45.08 -16.12 6.61
N GLU A 107 45.32 -14.79 6.56
CA GLU A 107 46.55 -13.99 6.84
C GLU A 107 46.51 -12.71 5.97
N ASP A 108 46.76 -11.46 6.40
CA ASP A 108 47.65 -10.90 7.42
C ASP A 108 47.12 -9.55 7.96
N ALA A 109 47.64 -9.15 9.12
CA ALA A 109 47.41 -7.88 9.82
C ALA A 109 48.05 -6.66 9.10
N ASP A 110 47.40 -5.49 9.10
CA ASP A 110 47.73 -4.35 9.99
C ASP A 110 46.99 -3.05 9.60
N GLU A 111 46.73 -2.22 10.61
CA GLU A 111 46.41 -0.78 10.61
C GLU A 111 45.57 -0.11 9.50
N ALA A 112 44.28 0.10 9.79
CA ALA A 112 43.69 1.44 9.91
C ALA A 112 42.27 1.31 10.46
N VAL A 113 41.99 1.90 11.62
CA VAL A 113 40.63 2.06 12.16
C VAL A 113 39.89 3.11 11.33
N LEU A 114 39.58 2.77 10.09
CA LEU A 114 38.43 3.33 9.42
C LEU A 114 37.25 2.79 10.20
N HIS A 115 36.58 3.66 10.96
CA HIS A 115 35.22 3.43 11.38
C HIS A 115 34.43 3.12 10.11
N LYS A 116 34.30 1.83 9.77
CA LYS A 116 33.35 1.36 8.79
C LYS A 116 32.03 1.83 9.34
N LYS A 117 31.52 2.97 8.87
CA LYS A 117 30.08 3.24 8.88
C LYS A 117 29.46 1.89 8.51
N PRO A 118 28.54 1.34 9.32
CA PRO A 118 27.88 0.10 8.93
C PRO A 118 27.49 0.31 7.48
N LEU A 119 28.02 -0.56 6.61
CA LEU A 119 27.80 -0.52 5.17
C LEU A 119 26.34 -0.15 5.03
N SER A 120 26.04 1.09 4.64
CA SER A 120 24.68 1.61 4.75
C SER A 120 23.85 0.59 4.00
N THR A 121 23.03 -0.17 4.72
CA THR A 121 22.19 -1.22 4.14
C THR A 121 21.61 -0.60 2.90
N ALA A 122 22.06 -1.04 1.72
CA ALA A 122 21.82 -0.36 0.45
C ALA A 122 20.36 0.09 0.49
N SER A 123 20.16 1.42 0.53
CA SER A 123 18.92 2.01 1.05
C SER A 123 17.75 1.20 0.54
N ALA A 124 17.12 0.40 1.41
CA ALA A 124 16.12 -0.54 0.95
C ALA A 124 15.02 0.30 0.29
N GLY A 125 14.82 0.14 -1.02
CA GLY A 125 13.83 0.90 -1.76
C GLY A 125 12.51 0.82 -1.02
N GLN A 126 11.77 1.91 -0.98
CA GLN A 126 10.50 1.99 -0.25
C GLN A 126 9.42 2.50 -1.18
N VAL A 127 8.19 2.14 -0.88
CA VAL A 127 7.00 2.69 -1.52
C VAL A 127 6.25 3.52 -0.49
N MET A 128 5.83 4.70 -0.92
CA MET A 128 4.94 5.59 -0.20
C MET A 128 3.59 5.55 -0.91
N TYR A 129 2.55 5.23 -0.18
CA TYR A 129 1.16 5.32 -0.63
C TYR A 129 0.48 6.47 0.10
N GLU A 130 -0.41 7.16 -0.59
CA GLU A 130 -1.24 8.20 -0.03
C GLU A 130 -2.70 8.03 -0.46
N ILE A 131 -3.63 8.18 0.48
CA ILE A 131 -5.06 8.09 0.23
C ILE A 131 -5.63 9.49 0.31
N HIS A 132 -6.06 10.02 -0.84
CA HIS A 132 -6.66 11.35 -0.97
C HIS A 132 -8.12 11.25 -1.37
N LEU A 133 -8.97 12.18 -0.94
CA LEU A 133 -10.33 12.28 -1.46
C LEU A 133 -10.31 12.89 -2.87
N HIS A 134 -10.85 12.18 -3.85
CA HIS A 134 -10.97 12.72 -5.20
C HIS A 134 -12.15 13.72 -5.27
N PRO A 135 -11.95 14.98 -5.71
CA PRO A 135 -12.98 16.01 -5.65
C PRO A 135 -14.20 15.71 -6.52
N THR A 136 -13.99 15.20 -7.75
CA THR A 136 -15.08 14.89 -8.68
C THR A 136 -15.86 13.63 -8.30
N TYR A 137 -15.17 12.52 -8.01
CA TYR A 137 -15.79 11.24 -7.69
C TYR A 137 -16.28 11.14 -6.24
N GLN A 138 -15.88 12.05 -5.35
CA GLN A 138 -16.21 12.00 -3.92
C GLN A 138 -15.90 10.62 -3.31
N ALA A 139 -14.78 10.03 -3.72
CA ALA A 139 -14.34 8.71 -3.30
C ALA A 139 -12.83 8.73 -3.05
N PRO A 140 -12.29 7.84 -2.20
CA PRO A 140 -10.85 7.78 -1.98
C PRO A 140 -10.08 7.36 -3.24
N CYS A 141 -8.89 7.91 -3.40
CA CYS A 141 -7.97 7.66 -4.50
C CYS A 141 -6.60 7.30 -3.94
N LEU A 142 -6.04 6.17 -4.40
CA LEU A 142 -4.74 5.67 -3.95
C LEU A 142 -3.63 6.22 -4.83
N TRP A 143 -2.81 7.12 -4.30
CA TRP A 143 -1.59 7.62 -4.91
C TRP A 143 -0.39 6.85 -4.40
N PHE A 144 0.67 6.71 -5.20
CA PHE A 144 1.89 6.06 -4.75
C PHE A 144 3.14 6.46 -5.53
N SER A 145 4.26 6.44 -4.83
CA SER A 145 5.59 6.75 -5.37
C SER A 145 6.66 5.83 -4.79
N LEU A 146 7.62 5.47 -5.64
CA LEU A 146 8.78 4.67 -5.28
C LEU A 146 9.92 5.61 -4.88
N HIS A 147 10.65 5.27 -3.83
CA HIS A 147 11.78 6.05 -3.33
C HIS A 147 12.98 5.18 -3.02
N ASN A 148 14.16 5.80 -3.05
CA ASN A 148 15.43 5.17 -2.74
C ASN A 148 15.70 3.88 -3.53
N LEU A 149 15.33 3.89 -4.81
CA LEU A 149 15.65 2.79 -5.70
C LEU A 149 17.16 2.77 -6.04
N PRO A 150 17.71 1.61 -6.42
CA PRO A 150 19.05 1.52 -7.00
C PRO A 150 19.26 2.49 -8.18
N CYS A 151 20.51 2.88 -8.44
CA CYS A 151 20.83 3.90 -9.46
C CYS A 151 20.43 3.50 -10.90
N ASP A 152 20.28 2.21 -11.17
CA ASP A 152 19.83 1.65 -12.44
C ASP A 152 18.31 1.73 -12.64
N GLU A 153 17.56 2.18 -11.63
CA GLU A 153 16.11 2.16 -11.65
C GLU A 153 15.48 3.53 -11.46
N GLN A 154 14.55 3.87 -12.35
CA GLN A 154 13.79 5.11 -12.27
C GLN A 154 12.54 4.91 -11.42
N ALA A 155 12.35 5.81 -10.44
CA ALA A 155 11.19 5.83 -9.54
C ALA A 155 9.88 6.10 -10.27
N PHE A 156 9.90 7.01 -11.26
CA PHE A 156 8.74 7.34 -12.09
C PHE A 156 8.81 6.57 -13.42
N ASN A 157 8.71 5.24 -13.33
CA ASN A 157 8.65 4.35 -14.49
C ASN A 157 7.63 3.23 -14.22
N ILE A 158 6.66 3.10 -15.12
CA ILE A 158 5.60 2.11 -15.01
C ILE A 158 6.14 0.66 -15.02
N ASP A 159 7.19 0.36 -15.78
CA ASP A 159 7.80 -0.98 -15.79
C ASP A 159 8.43 -1.32 -14.44
N THR A 160 9.01 -0.33 -13.75
CA THR A 160 9.51 -0.50 -12.38
C THR A 160 8.37 -0.81 -11.41
N VAL A 161 7.22 -0.13 -11.55
CA VAL A 161 6.01 -0.40 -10.76
C VAL A 161 5.53 -1.83 -11.00
N PHE A 162 5.35 -2.25 -12.26
CA PHE A 162 4.94 -3.63 -12.57
C PHE A 162 5.93 -4.67 -12.06
N ARG A 163 7.23 -4.38 -12.09
CA ARG A 163 8.26 -5.33 -11.63
C ARG A 163 8.33 -5.44 -10.11
N ARG A 164 8.20 -4.32 -9.38
CA ARG A 164 8.44 -4.27 -7.92
C ARG A 164 7.18 -4.30 -7.06
N LEU A 165 6.05 -3.91 -7.62
CA LEU A 165 4.86 -3.56 -6.84
C LEU A 165 3.63 -4.40 -7.20
N VAL A 166 3.41 -4.65 -8.49
CA VAL A 166 2.23 -5.38 -8.98
C VAL A 166 2.47 -6.88 -8.86
N PRO A 167 1.70 -7.64 -8.05
CA PRO A 167 1.79 -9.10 -8.02
C PRO A 167 1.45 -9.72 -9.37
N ASP A 168 2.05 -10.87 -9.70
CA ASP A 168 1.92 -11.51 -11.02
C ASP A 168 0.46 -11.74 -11.43
N GLN A 169 -0.41 -12.15 -10.50
CA GLN A 169 -1.83 -12.39 -10.78
C GLN A 169 -2.59 -11.14 -11.26
N TYR A 170 -2.11 -9.93 -10.93
CA TYR A 170 -2.74 -8.68 -11.32
C TYR A 170 -2.11 -8.06 -12.59
N LYS A 171 -0.93 -8.52 -13.03
CA LYS A 171 -0.20 -7.91 -14.15
C LYS A 171 -0.98 -7.99 -15.45
N ASP A 172 -1.54 -9.16 -15.77
CA ASP A 172 -2.25 -9.36 -17.03
C ASP A 172 -3.54 -8.54 -17.07
N GLY A 173 -4.31 -8.50 -15.98
CA GLY A 173 -5.51 -7.67 -15.87
C GLY A 173 -5.22 -6.18 -15.98
N LEU A 174 -4.14 -5.70 -15.33
CA LEU A 174 -3.70 -4.30 -15.43
C LEU A 174 -3.16 -3.95 -16.84
N ARG A 175 -2.59 -4.92 -17.57
CA ARG A 175 -2.11 -4.72 -18.95
C ARG A 175 -3.22 -4.82 -20.00
N SER A 176 -4.19 -5.72 -19.80
CA SER A 176 -5.25 -6.01 -20.77
C SER A 176 -6.35 -4.94 -20.83
N ALA A 177 -6.52 -4.15 -19.77
CA ALA A 177 -7.61 -3.19 -19.65
C ALA A 177 -7.45 -1.88 -20.46
N GLY A 178 -6.48 -1.78 -21.39
CA GLY A 178 -6.42 -0.76 -22.44
C GLY A 178 -6.45 0.71 -21.98
N GLY A 179 -5.28 1.37 -21.96
CA GLY A 179 -5.14 2.77 -21.53
C GLY A 179 -4.51 2.97 -20.14
N ILE A 180 -3.82 1.94 -19.66
CA ILE A 180 -3.31 1.72 -18.31
C ILE A 180 -4.42 1.19 -17.38
N GLY A 181 -4.48 -0.14 -17.23
CA GLY A 181 -5.44 -0.78 -16.37
C GLY A 181 -5.22 -0.33 -14.93
N GLY A 182 -6.18 0.41 -14.38
CA GLY A 182 -6.21 0.84 -12.99
C GLY A 182 -5.20 1.92 -12.61
N ILE A 183 -3.92 1.77 -12.96
CA ILE A 183 -2.83 2.71 -12.60
C ILE A 183 -2.79 3.84 -13.63
N SER A 184 -2.80 5.09 -13.22
CA SER A 184 -2.55 6.25 -14.07
C SER A 184 -1.40 7.07 -13.48
N ALA A 185 -0.92 8.06 -14.23
CA ALA A 185 0.13 8.97 -13.75
C ALA A 185 -0.30 10.42 -13.98
N ASP A 186 -0.19 11.25 -12.94
CA ASP A 186 -0.49 12.69 -12.99
C ASP A 186 0.27 13.42 -11.86
N HIS A 187 0.02 14.71 -11.69
CA HIS A 187 0.60 15.54 -10.66
C HIS A 187 -0.10 15.29 -9.32
N HIS A 188 0.69 14.97 -8.31
CA HIS A 188 0.20 14.67 -6.97
C HIS A 188 -0.57 15.87 -6.37
N PRO A 189 -1.75 15.66 -5.76
CA PRO A 189 -2.67 16.74 -5.36
C PRO A 189 -2.11 17.67 -4.28
N VAL A 190 -1.14 17.23 -3.49
CA VAL A 190 -0.52 18.05 -2.44
C VAL A 190 0.82 18.65 -2.87
N THR A 191 1.65 17.87 -3.56
CA THR A 191 3.06 18.25 -3.83
C THR A 191 3.26 18.77 -5.25
N GLY A 192 2.33 18.52 -6.16
CA GLY A 192 2.46 18.86 -7.58
C GLY A 192 3.51 18.05 -8.33
N LEU A 193 4.15 17.06 -7.70
CA LEU A 193 5.17 16.23 -8.35
C LEU A 193 4.51 15.07 -9.12
N PRO A 194 5.12 14.58 -10.22
CA PRO A 194 4.62 13.40 -10.93
C PRO A 194 4.55 12.18 -10.01
N SER A 195 3.38 11.53 -9.97
CA SER A 195 3.11 10.37 -9.13
C SER A 195 2.12 9.43 -9.82
N PHE A 196 2.10 8.16 -9.41
CA PHE A 196 1.13 7.19 -9.90
C PHE A 196 -0.11 7.18 -9.00
N PHE A 197 -1.26 6.83 -9.55
CA PHE A 197 -2.49 6.67 -8.78
C PHE A 197 -3.39 5.59 -9.35
N ILE A 198 -4.27 5.02 -8.54
CA ILE A 198 -5.34 4.15 -9.00
C ILE A 198 -6.60 4.97 -9.28
N HIS A 199 -7.11 4.90 -10.51
CA HIS A 199 -8.29 5.66 -10.89
C HIS A 199 -9.54 5.20 -10.11
N PRO A 200 -10.29 6.11 -9.43
CA PRO A 200 -11.32 5.72 -8.47
C PRO A 200 -12.65 5.27 -9.10
N CYS A 201 -12.83 5.38 -10.43
CA CYS A 201 -14.12 5.18 -11.10
C CYS A 201 -14.80 3.83 -10.80
N LEU A 202 -14.04 2.74 -10.77
CA LEU A 202 -14.58 1.40 -10.50
C LEU A 202 -14.64 1.07 -9.00
N LEU A 203 -13.88 1.80 -8.17
CA LEU A 203 -13.76 1.52 -6.75
C LEU A 203 -14.97 2.05 -5.97
N GLY A 204 -15.53 3.20 -6.37
CA GLY A 204 -16.75 3.73 -5.77
C GLY A 204 -17.92 2.76 -5.94
N GLU A 205 -18.12 2.22 -7.14
CA GLU A 205 -19.15 1.22 -7.41
C GLU A 205 -18.90 -0.10 -6.66
N ALA A 206 -17.65 -0.58 -6.59
CA ALA A 206 -17.31 -1.77 -5.83
C ALA A 206 -17.66 -1.65 -4.34
N MET A 207 -17.46 -0.46 -3.74
CA MET A 207 -17.85 -0.19 -2.36
C MET A 207 -19.38 -0.29 -2.15
N SER A 208 -20.21 -0.03 -3.16
CA SER A 208 -21.67 -0.13 -3.02
C SER A 208 -22.18 -1.55 -2.70
N ALA A 209 -21.36 -2.58 -2.95
CA ALA A 209 -21.67 -3.97 -2.62
C ALA A 209 -21.53 -4.29 -1.12
N PHE A 210 -20.93 -3.40 -0.33
CA PHE A 210 -20.67 -3.59 1.09
C PHE A 210 -21.57 -2.70 1.95
N ASP A 211 -21.78 -3.08 3.22
CA ASP A 211 -22.42 -2.23 4.23
C ASP A 211 -21.40 -1.86 5.31
N CYS A 212 -20.65 -0.78 5.06
CA CYS A 212 -19.56 -0.33 5.94
C CYS A 212 -19.96 0.88 6.79
N SER A 213 -19.46 0.95 8.03
CA SER A 213 -19.44 2.19 8.83
C SER A 213 -18.28 3.07 8.36
N LYS A 214 -18.22 4.33 8.83
CA LYS A 214 -17.04 5.17 8.56
C LYS A 214 -15.75 4.59 9.15
N GLU A 215 -15.88 3.87 10.25
CA GLU A 215 -14.75 3.20 10.90
C GLU A 215 -14.12 2.11 10.04
N ASP A 216 -14.96 1.32 9.36
CA ASP A 216 -14.53 0.17 8.56
C ASP A 216 -14.25 0.53 7.09
N TYR A 217 -14.73 1.68 6.61
CA TYR A 217 -14.72 2.04 5.19
C TYR A 217 -13.32 1.94 4.56
N LEU A 218 -12.31 2.61 5.13
CA LEU A 218 -10.98 2.63 4.53
C LEU A 218 -10.26 1.28 4.64
N MET A 219 -10.57 0.46 5.64
CA MET A 219 -10.04 -0.91 5.75
C MET A 219 -10.57 -1.80 4.62
N VAL A 220 -11.88 -1.75 4.37
CA VAL A 220 -12.53 -2.50 3.28
C VAL A 220 -12.03 -1.97 1.93
N TRP A 221 -11.99 -0.65 1.75
CA TRP A 221 -11.50 -0.02 0.53
C TRP A 221 -10.04 -0.41 0.23
N LEU A 222 -9.16 -0.41 1.24
CA LEU A 222 -7.77 -0.88 1.09
C LEU A 222 -7.70 -2.36 0.69
N GLY A 223 -8.59 -3.21 1.20
CA GLY A 223 -8.68 -4.60 0.78
C GLY A 223 -9.06 -4.78 -0.70
N LEU A 224 -9.83 -3.86 -1.27
CA LEU A 224 -10.22 -3.88 -2.68
C LEU A 224 -9.12 -3.37 -3.61
N VAL A 225 -8.48 -2.25 -3.26
CA VAL A 225 -7.50 -1.58 -4.13
C VAL A 225 -6.06 -2.00 -3.88
N GLY A 226 -5.70 -2.30 -2.63
CA GLY A 226 -4.30 -2.41 -2.23
C GLY A 226 -3.58 -3.58 -2.91
N GLY A 227 -4.27 -4.70 -3.13
CA GLY A 227 -3.68 -5.92 -3.68
C GLY A 227 -3.06 -5.73 -5.08
N CYS A 228 -3.64 -4.87 -5.93
CA CYS A 228 -3.11 -4.66 -7.28
C CYS A 228 -1.78 -3.88 -7.31
N VAL A 229 -1.43 -3.23 -6.20
CA VAL A 229 -0.18 -2.47 -6.04
C VAL A 229 0.58 -2.92 -4.78
N GLY A 230 0.47 -4.20 -4.41
CA GLY A 230 1.29 -4.79 -3.35
C GLY A 230 1.17 -4.08 -2.00
N LEU A 231 0.02 -3.47 -1.73
CA LEU A 231 -0.35 -2.85 -0.47
C LEU A 231 -1.32 -3.77 0.25
N TRP A 232 -0.83 -4.45 1.29
CA TRP A 232 -1.65 -5.29 2.15
C TRP A 232 -1.78 -4.65 3.52
N VAL A 233 -2.97 -4.72 4.09
CA VAL A 233 -3.23 -4.27 5.46
C VAL A 233 -2.78 -5.38 6.41
N PRO A 234 -1.97 -5.07 7.44
CA PRO A 234 -1.58 -6.07 8.44
C PRO A 234 -2.79 -6.73 9.09
N SER A 235 -2.76 -8.07 9.22
CA SER A 235 -3.87 -8.85 9.78
C SER A 235 -4.22 -8.44 11.21
N GLU A 236 -3.24 -7.97 11.99
CA GLU A 236 -3.41 -7.50 13.36
C GLU A 236 -4.24 -6.22 13.45
N MET A 237 -4.43 -5.49 12.33
CA MET A 237 -5.38 -4.38 12.27
C MET A 237 -6.83 -4.84 11.99
N ALA A 238 -7.01 -6.07 11.51
CA ALA A 238 -8.32 -6.66 11.24
C ALA A 238 -8.89 -7.40 12.47
N ILE A 239 -8.03 -7.79 13.41
CA ILE A 239 -8.43 -8.40 14.68
C ILE A 239 -8.96 -7.28 15.58
N GLU A 240 -10.28 -7.25 15.79
CA GLU A 240 -10.88 -6.36 16.80
C GLU A 240 -10.24 -6.65 18.15
N SER A 241 -9.57 -5.64 18.72
CA SER A 241 -9.15 -5.64 20.12
C SER A 241 -10.42 -5.68 20.97
N GLN A 242 -10.80 -6.87 21.43
CA GLN A 242 -11.89 -7.12 22.37
C GLN A 242 -11.72 -6.30 23.65
#